data_AF-A0A1G9GXP1-F1
#
_entry.id   AF-A0A1G9GXP1-F1
#
_cell.length_a   1.000
_cell.length_b   1.000
_cell.length_c   1.000
_cell.angle_alpha   90.00
_cell.angle_beta   90.00
_cell.angle_gamma   90.00
#
_symmetry.space_group_name_H-M   'P 1'
#
loop_
_entity.id
_entity.type
_entity.pdbx_description
1 polymer ?
#
loop_
_entity_poly.entity_id
_entity_poly.type
_entity_poly.pdbx_seq_one_letter_code
_entity_poly.pdbx_strand_id
1 'polypeptide(L)'
;MKGIDYHFTGPVFENHTVSLDILTTTLDSLNRALSRAYLDVHRHGGVIKNAQMNKFERENFIFTAELPLGQSWFQSIRAGTLNAEKTVERFMSSILPPYEKAKERGLERSISLARQAHTVKENIYNESLTAQPFENFLQDGDTSNNFGQKSIAKYQSKMVSPMINLPLDNKLELTMHGNKTHTLEFDGRISKNFHTLISSRDIGNPVIFQGNIQFIHANRHSGDFYNTITHRTSSLRVTSNEDFMEIHPYTKGQTIQFIGAPVIEYGTIDRIAGDIYFIKFLREL
;
A
#
# COMPACT_ATOMS: atom_id res chain seq x y z
N MET A 1 -22.96 -17.87 -4.51
CA MET A 1 -21.67 -18.24 -3.89
C MET A 1 -20.76 -17.03 -3.97
N LYS A 2 -20.05 -16.67 -2.89
CA LYS A 2 -19.16 -15.51 -2.94
C LYS A 2 -17.91 -15.80 -3.75
N GLY A 3 -17.40 -14.80 -4.45
CA GLY A 3 -16.30 -15.00 -5.38
C GLY A 3 -15.97 -13.78 -6.21
N ILE A 4 -15.08 -13.98 -7.16
CA ILE A 4 -14.60 -12.95 -8.08
C ILE A 4 -14.56 -13.56 -9.47
N ASP A 5 -15.18 -12.91 -10.44
CA ASP A 5 -15.00 -13.19 -11.85
C ASP A 5 -14.07 -12.14 -12.44
N TYR A 6 -13.18 -12.58 -13.32
CA TYR A 6 -12.41 -11.68 -14.17
C TYR A 6 -12.63 -12.05 -15.64
N HIS A 7 -12.66 -11.03 -16.49
CA HIS A 7 -12.92 -11.18 -17.91
C HIS A 7 -12.13 -10.14 -18.69
N PHE A 8 -11.29 -10.59 -19.62
CA PHE A 8 -10.58 -9.72 -20.55
C PHE A 8 -11.42 -9.51 -21.81
N THR A 9 -11.64 -8.25 -22.19
CA THR A 9 -12.39 -7.87 -23.39
C THR A 9 -11.59 -6.89 -24.25
N GLY A 10 -11.91 -6.83 -25.55
CA GLY A 10 -11.19 -6.03 -26.54
C GLY A 10 -10.04 -6.77 -27.23
N PRO A 11 -9.19 -6.08 -28.02
CA PRO A 11 -8.10 -6.68 -28.80
C PRO A 11 -7.05 -7.49 -28.02
N VAL A 12 -6.94 -7.26 -26.71
CA VAL A 12 -6.11 -8.00 -25.75
C VAL A 12 -6.53 -9.47 -25.67
N PHE A 13 -7.76 -9.73 -26.11
CA PHE A 13 -8.40 -11.02 -26.27
C PHE A 13 -8.70 -11.27 -27.77
N GLU A 14 -7.66 -11.32 -28.60
CA GLU A 14 -7.78 -11.76 -30.00
C GLU A 14 -7.54 -13.27 -30.13
N ASN A 15 -8.33 -13.93 -30.99
CA ASN A 15 -8.25 -15.37 -31.24
C ASN A 15 -8.31 -16.25 -29.99
N HIS A 16 -9.07 -15.84 -28.98
CA HIS A 16 -9.21 -16.58 -27.71
C HIS A 16 -7.91 -16.70 -26.91
N THR A 17 -6.96 -15.78 -27.13
CA THR A 17 -5.67 -15.77 -26.43
C THR A 17 -5.48 -14.50 -25.63
N VAL A 18 -4.79 -14.61 -24.49
CA VAL A 18 -4.29 -13.50 -23.68
C VAL A 18 -2.82 -13.79 -23.41
N SER A 19 -1.97 -12.75 -23.40
CA SER A 19 -0.56 -12.92 -23.07
C SER A 19 -0.39 -13.55 -21.68
N LEU A 20 0.51 -14.53 -21.58
CA LEU A 20 0.85 -15.18 -20.31
C LEU A 20 1.29 -14.18 -19.22
N ASP A 21 1.96 -13.09 -19.62
CA ASP A 21 2.40 -12.05 -18.70
C ASP A 21 1.22 -11.29 -18.06
N ILE A 22 0.21 -10.96 -18.87
CA ILE A 22 -1.04 -10.33 -18.41
C ILE A 22 -1.74 -11.26 -17.42
N LEU A 23 -1.95 -12.51 -17.83
CA LEU A 23 -2.65 -13.52 -17.03
C LEU A 23 -1.94 -13.76 -15.70
N THR A 24 -0.62 -13.96 -15.73
CA THR A 24 0.19 -14.23 -14.53
C THR A 24 0.19 -13.03 -13.59
N THR A 25 0.37 -11.82 -14.12
CA THR A 25 0.36 -10.58 -13.33
C THR A 25 -0.99 -10.35 -12.65
N THR A 26 -2.09 -10.52 -13.38
CA THR A 26 -3.45 -10.38 -12.86
C THR A 26 -3.73 -11.43 -11.79
N LEU A 27 -3.48 -12.72 -12.05
CA LEU A 27 -3.81 -13.81 -11.13
C LEU A 27 -2.95 -13.83 -9.87
N ASP A 28 -1.61 -13.67 -9.98
CA ASP A 28 -0.74 -13.60 -8.80
C ASP A 28 -1.12 -12.41 -7.91
N SER A 29 -1.37 -11.25 -8.53
CA SER A 29 -1.77 -10.05 -7.79
C SER A 29 -3.16 -10.19 -7.16
N LEU A 30 -4.12 -10.83 -7.83
CA LEU A 30 -5.43 -11.15 -7.26
C LEU A 30 -5.30 -12.06 -6.03
N ASN A 31 -4.56 -13.17 -6.15
CA ASN A 31 -4.35 -14.10 -5.05
C ASN A 31 -3.65 -13.42 -3.86
N ARG A 32 -2.66 -12.56 -4.12
CA ARG A 32 -2.01 -11.76 -3.08
C ARG A 32 -2.95 -10.76 -2.44
N ALA A 33 -3.75 -10.03 -3.21
CA ALA A 33 -4.73 -9.09 -2.68
C ALA A 33 -5.75 -9.80 -1.77
N LEU A 34 -6.28 -10.95 -2.19
CA LEU A 34 -7.15 -11.80 -1.39
C LEU A 34 -6.44 -12.30 -0.12
N SER A 35 -5.19 -12.76 -0.23
CA SER A 35 -4.39 -13.18 0.93
C SER A 35 -4.22 -12.06 1.95
N ARG A 36 -3.96 -10.82 1.49
CA ARG A 36 -3.84 -9.66 2.38
C ARG A 36 -5.18 -9.29 3.01
N ALA A 37 -6.27 -9.38 2.27
CA ALA A 37 -7.62 -9.16 2.78
C ALA A 37 -8.01 -10.20 3.83
N TYR A 38 -7.62 -11.46 3.65
CA TYR A 38 -7.82 -12.52 4.64
C TYR A 38 -7.10 -12.18 5.94
N LEU A 39 -5.80 -11.87 5.85
CA LEU A 39 -5.00 -11.52 7.02
C LEU A 39 -5.56 -10.29 7.76
N ASP A 40 -6.11 -9.33 7.01
CA ASP A 40 -6.68 -8.11 7.57
C ASP A 40 -7.98 -8.36 8.36
N VAL A 41 -8.80 -9.31 7.91
CA VAL A 41 -10.07 -9.67 8.57
C VAL A 41 -9.85 -10.61 9.76
N HIS A 42 -8.89 -11.52 9.66
CA HIS A 42 -8.79 -12.66 10.58
C HIS A 42 -7.68 -12.55 11.63
N ARG A 43 -6.82 -11.54 11.57
CA ARG A 43 -5.82 -11.27 12.61
C ARG A 43 -6.23 -10.12 13.52
N HIS A 44 -5.97 -10.29 14.81
CA HIS A 44 -6.09 -9.20 15.77
C HIS A 44 -5.15 -8.06 15.39
N GLY A 45 -5.70 -6.86 15.18
CA GLY A 45 -4.95 -5.68 14.71
C GLY A 45 -4.73 -5.60 13.20
N GLY A 46 -5.34 -6.50 12.42
CA GLY A 46 -5.28 -6.47 10.96
C GLY A 46 -3.96 -6.99 10.39
N VAL A 47 -3.75 -6.73 9.11
CA VAL A 47 -2.53 -7.20 8.42
C VAL A 47 -1.38 -6.21 8.61
N ILE A 48 -0.16 -6.71 8.84
CA ILE A 48 1.05 -5.90 9.01
C ILE A 48 2.07 -6.12 7.86
N LYS A 49 3.12 -5.29 7.82
CA LYS A 49 4.22 -5.39 6.85
C LYS A 49 4.86 -6.77 6.93
N ASN A 50 5.11 -7.39 5.78
CA ASN A 50 5.69 -8.73 5.62
C ASN A 50 4.90 -9.90 6.24
N ALA A 51 3.67 -9.67 6.75
CA ALA A 51 2.83 -10.76 7.25
C ALA A 51 2.53 -11.80 6.14
N GLN A 52 2.75 -13.07 6.48
CA GLN A 52 2.41 -14.22 5.64
C GLN A 52 1.42 -15.12 6.35
N MET A 53 0.56 -15.79 5.59
CA MET A 53 -0.35 -16.80 6.14
C MET A 53 0.43 -18.02 6.64
N ASN A 54 0.14 -18.45 7.87
CA ASN A 54 0.59 -19.71 8.43
C ASN A 54 -0.18 -20.88 7.80
N LYS A 55 0.19 -22.12 8.17
CA LYS A 55 -0.43 -23.34 7.62
C LYS A 55 -1.95 -23.38 7.85
N PHE A 56 -2.41 -23.13 9.07
CA PHE A 56 -3.82 -23.14 9.44
C PHE A 56 -4.62 -22.07 8.68
N GLU A 57 -4.06 -20.87 8.52
CA GLU A 57 -4.69 -19.80 7.74
C GLU A 57 -4.81 -20.18 6.26
N ARG A 58 -3.80 -20.83 5.68
CA ARG A 58 -3.85 -21.31 4.29
C ARG A 58 -4.91 -22.39 4.07
N GLU A 59 -5.07 -23.30 5.02
CA GLU A 59 -6.13 -24.32 4.98
C GLU A 59 -7.54 -23.72 5.04
N ASN A 60 -7.67 -22.52 5.63
CA ASN A 60 -8.93 -21.77 5.70
C ASN A 60 -9.08 -20.70 4.61
N PHE A 61 -8.04 -20.48 3.80
CA PHE A 61 -8.01 -19.56 2.66
C PHE A 61 -8.04 -20.37 1.36
N ILE A 62 -9.22 -20.90 1.01
CA ILE A 62 -9.39 -21.70 -0.21
C ILE A 62 -10.25 -20.91 -1.19
N PHE A 63 -9.66 -20.62 -2.35
CA PHE A 63 -10.35 -20.13 -3.52
C PHE A 63 -10.15 -21.12 -4.67
N THR A 64 -11.24 -21.53 -5.31
CA THR A 64 -11.21 -22.49 -6.43
C THR A 64 -11.53 -21.76 -7.72
N ALA A 65 -10.72 -21.96 -8.74
CA ALA A 65 -11.00 -21.48 -10.09
C ALA A 65 -11.90 -22.49 -10.81
N GLU A 66 -13.03 -22.01 -11.32
CA GLU A 66 -13.89 -22.76 -12.22
C GLU A 66 -13.28 -22.80 -13.63
N LEU A 67 -13.73 -23.77 -14.43
CA LEU A 67 -13.35 -23.82 -15.84
C LEU A 67 -13.80 -22.52 -16.55
N PRO A 68 -12.97 -21.96 -17.45
CA PRO A 68 -13.37 -20.80 -18.22
C PRO A 68 -14.66 -21.05 -19.01
N LEU A 69 -15.48 -20.02 -19.18
CA LEU A 69 -16.73 -20.13 -19.93
C LEU A 69 -16.47 -20.05 -21.44
N GLY A 70 -16.74 -21.14 -22.15
CA GLY A 70 -16.59 -21.21 -23.61
C GLY A 70 -15.15 -20.99 -24.05
N GLN A 71 -14.97 -20.27 -25.16
CA GLN A 71 -13.64 -19.87 -25.65
C GLN A 71 -13.18 -18.51 -25.08
N SER A 72 -13.83 -17.99 -24.04
CA SER A 72 -13.46 -16.69 -23.45
C SER A 72 -12.42 -16.84 -22.34
N TRP A 73 -11.63 -15.79 -22.10
CA TRP A 73 -10.85 -15.65 -20.86
C TRP A 73 -11.71 -15.03 -19.75
N PHE A 74 -12.94 -15.53 -19.61
CA PHE A 74 -13.78 -15.36 -18.44
C PHE A 74 -13.48 -16.50 -17.48
N GLN A 75 -13.05 -16.19 -16.26
CA GLN A 75 -12.88 -17.20 -15.23
C GLN A 75 -13.45 -16.75 -13.90
N SER A 76 -14.16 -17.68 -13.31
CA SER A 76 -14.81 -17.54 -12.02
C SER A 76 -13.96 -18.15 -10.92
N ILE A 77 -13.70 -17.37 -9.88
CA ILE A 77 -12.99 -17.79 -8.67
C ILE A 77 -13.97 -17.76 -7.51
N ARG A 78 -14.07 -18.86 -6.77
CA ARG A 78 -15.10 -19.06 -5.74
C ARG A 78 -14.48 -19.33 -4.39
N ALA A 79 -15.05 -18.72 -3.36
CA ALA A 79 -14.66 -19.00 -1.98
C ALA A 79 -15.10 -20.42 -1.60
N GLY A 80 -14.14 -21.26 -1.19
CA GLY A 80 -14.38 -22.64 -0.74
C GLY A 80 -14.63 -22.77 0.77
N THR A 81 -14.47 -21.69 1.53
CA THR A 81 -14.66 -21.65 2.99
C THR A 81 -15.39 -20.38 3.42
N LEU A 82 -16.04 -20.41 4.59
CA LEU A 82 -16.69 -19.23 5.18
C LEU A 82 -15.70 -18.07 5.45
N ASN A 83 -14.44 -18.39 5.77
CA ASN A 83 -13.41 -17.36 5.97
C ASN A 83 -12.96 -16.72 4.65
N ALA A 84 -12.92 -17.49 3.55
CA ALA A 84 -12.71 -16.97 2.20
C ALA A 84 -13.88 -16.09 1.76
N GLU A 85 -15.12 -16.42 2.13
CA GLU A 85 -16.29 -15.57 1.83
C GLU A 85 -16.19 -14.18 2.47
N LYS A 86 -15.78 -14.08 3.75
CA LYS A 86 -15.54 -12.79 4.42
C LYS A 86 -14.39 -12.00 3.77
N THR A 87 -13.44 -12.71 3.18
CA THR A 87 -12.30 -12.10 2.47
C THR A 87 -12.74 -11.36 1.21
N VAL A 88 -13.75 -11.87 0.49
CA VAL A 88 -14.30 -11.21 -0.70
C VAL A 88 -14.90 -9.84 -0.35
N GLU A 89 -15.61 -9.72 0.76
CA GLU A 89 -16.15 -8.43 1.22
C GLU A 89 -15.04 -7.41 1.49
N ARG A 90 -13.97 -7.86 2.16
CA ARG A 90 -12.85 -6.97 2.49
C ARG A 90 -12.08 -6.55 1.24
N PHE A 91 -11.88 -7.47 0.30
CA PHE A 91 -11.30 -7.16 -1.00
C PHE A 91 -12.16 -6.11 -1.73
N MET A 92 -13.48 -6.32 -1.77
CA MET A 92 -14.41 -5.41 -2.42
C MET A 92 -14.43 -4.02 -1.78
N SER A 93 -14.51 -3.95 -0.44
CA SER A 93 -14.50 -2.67 0.28
C SER A 93 -13.21 -1.88 0.06
N SER A 94 -12.10 -2.58 -0.23
CA SER A 94 -10.82 -1.93 -0.50
C SER A 94 -10.68 -1.37 -1.92
N ILE A 95 -11.31 -1.97 -2.93
CA ILE A 95 -11.17 -1.54 -4.34
C ILE A 95 -12.19 -0.49 -4.75
N LEU A 96 -13.40 -0.52 -4.18
CA LEU A 96 -14.50 0.33 -4.63
C LEU A 96 -14.19 1.83 -4.48
N PRO A 97 -13.79 2.36 -3.30
CA PRO A 97 -13.52 3.79 -3.17
C PRO A 97 -12.43 4.32 -4.12
N PRO A 98 -11.25 3.67 -4.26
CA PRO A 98 -10.24 4.14 -5.22
C PRO A 98 -10.67 3.97 -6.67
N TYR A 99 -11.47 2.95 -7.01
CA TYR A 99 -12.00 2.78 -8.36
C TYR A 99 -12.94 3.93 -8.74
N GLU A 100 -13.87 4.29 -7.85
CA GLU A 100 -14.77 5.42 -8.08
C GLU A 100 -13.99 6.72 -8.33
N LYS A 101 -12.99 7.02 -7.50
CA LYS A 101 -12.10 8.18 -7.69
C LYS A 101 -11.28 8.09 -8.98
N ALA A 102 -10.84 6.90 -9.39
CA ALA A 102 -10.04 6.73 -10.61
C ALA A 102 -10.84 7.03 -11.90
N LYS A 103 -12.18 6.93 -11.86
CA LYS A 103 -13.03 7.29 -12.99
C LYS A 103 -13.06 8.80 -13.26
N GLU A 104 -12.87 9.61 -12.21
CA GLU A 104 -12.87 11.07 -12.28
C GLU A 104 -11.70 11.61 -13.15
N ARG A 105 -11.87 12.78 -13.76
CA ARG A 105 -10.82 13.45 -14.55
C ARG A 105 -9.97 14.34 -13.64
N GLY A 106 -8.66 14.41 -13.89
CA GLY A 106 -7.79 15.44 -13.29
C GLY A 106 -7.09 15.04 -11.99
N LEU A 107 -6.53 13.82 -11.91
CA LEU A 107 -5.64 13.48 -10.78
C LEU A 107 -4.39 14.37 -10.81
N GLU A 108 -4.24 15.21 -9.79
CA GLU A 108 -3.05 16.03 -9.61
C GLU A 108 -1.82 15.15 -9.31
N ARG A 109 -0.68 15.51 -9.90
CA ARG A 109 0.59 14.86 -9.56
C ARG A 109 1.08 15.44 -8.24
N SER A 110 1.25 14.58 -7.24
CA SER A 110 1.91 14.99 -5.99
C SER A 110 3.36 15.41 -6.28
N ILE A 111 3.80 16.46 -5.59
CA ILE A 111 5.18 16.94 -5.63
C ILE A 111 6.12 15.91 -4.97
N SER A 112 7.42 15.93 -5.30
CA SER A 112 8.35 14.93 -4.77
C SER A 112 8.38 14.94 -3.23
N LEU A 113 8.48 13.75 -2.62
CA LEU A 113 8.57 13.59 -1.17
C LEU A 113 9.71 14.41 -0.54
N ALA A 114 10.86 14.50 -1.23
CA ALA A 114 11.97 15.33 -0.78
C ALA A 114 11.59 16.81 -0.67
N ARG A 115 10.82 17.34 -1.64
CA ARG A 115 10.32 18.72 -1.60
C ARG A 115 9.29 18.92 -0.49
N GLN A 116 8.38 17.97 -0.31
CA GLN A 116 7.42 18.01 0.79
C GLN A 116 8.12 18.01 2.15
N ALA A 117 9.12 17.13 2.34
CA ALA A 117 9.91 17.05 3.56
C ALA A 117 10.70 18.34 3.81
N HIS A 118 11.25 18.95 2.75
CA HIS A 118 11.90 20.25 2.85
C HIS A 118 10.93 21.35 3.35
N THR A 119 9.71 21.42 2.81
CA THR A 119 8.69 22.36 3.29
C THR A 119 8.32 22.12 4.76
N VAL A 120 8.18 20.85 5.19
CA VAL A 120 7.96 20.52 6.61
C VAL A 120 9.14 20.98 7.47
N LYS A 121 10.37 20.80 6.98
CA LYS A 121 11.60 21.25 7.64
C LYS A 121 11.62 22.77 7.83
N GLU A 122 11.34 23.54 6.78
CA GLU A 122 11.23 25.00 6.85
C GLU A 122 10.16 25.44 7.85
N ASN A 123 8.97 24.82 7.83
CA ASN A 123 7.88 25.15 8.76
C ASN A 123 8.23 24.86 10.22
N ILE A 124 9.01 23.81 10.49
CA ILE A 124 9.52 23.48 11.83
C ILE A 124 10.58 24.50 12.28
N TYR A 125 11.48 24.94 11.39
CA TYR A 125 12.47 25.98 11.74
C TYR A 125 11.84 27.34 12.00
N ASN A 126 10.79 27.69 11.25
CA ASN A 126 10.06 28.94 11.39
C ASN A 126 8.97 28.88 12.48
N GLU A 127 8.96 27.83 13.31
CA GLU A 127 8.01 27.62 14.42
C GLU A 127 6.52 27.67 13.99
N SER A 128 6.25 27.51 12.69
CA SER A 128 4.91 27.52 12.10
C SER A 128 4.23 26.14 12.18
N LEU A 129 5.00 25.11 12.52
CA LEU A 129 4.54 23.75 12.74
C LEU A 129 5.28 23.18 13.95
N THR A 130 4.57 22.45 14.81
CA THR A 130 5.15 21.79 15.98
C THR A 130 5.10 20.27 15.81
N ALA A 131 6.18 19.60 16.21
CA ALA A 131 6.23 18.15 16.20
C ALA A 131 5.45 17.59 17.40
N GLN A 132 4.66 16.54 17.16
CA GLN A 132 3.95 15.85 18.24
C GLN A 132 4.81 14.73 18.87
N PRO A 133 4.61 14.38 20.15
CA PRO A 133 5.20 13.20 20.76
C PRO A 133 4.80 11.90 20.03
N PHE A 134 5.68 10.90 20.04
CA PHE A 134 5.43 9.62 19.37
C PHE A 134 4.23 8.87 19.96
N GLU A 135 4.03 8.96 21.28
CA GLU A 135 2.92 8.31 21.98
C GLU A 135 1.57 8.85 21.50
N ASN A 136 1.48 10.17 21.31
CA ASN A 136 0.29 10.81 20.74
C ASN A 136 0.10 10.34 19.30
N PHE A 137 1.16 10.33 18.50
CA PHE A 137 1.12 9.84 17.13
C PHE A 137 0.61 8.40 17.02
N LEU A 138 0.99 7.51 17.95
CA LEU A 138 0.44 6.15 18.02
C LEU A 138 -1.06 6.16 18.32
N GLN A 139 -1.52 7.02 19.22
CA GLN A 139 -2.91 7.12 19.67
C GLN A 139 -3.82 7.90 18.72
N ASP A 140 -3.28 8.74 17.84
CA ASP A 140 -3.99 9.78 17.06
C ASP A 140 -4.90 9.24 15.93
N GLY A 141 -5.43 8.02 16.07
CA GLY A 141 -6.03 7.30 14.96
C GLY A 141 -7.03 6.25 15.39
N ASP A 142 -8.22 6.36 14.80
CA ASP A 142 -9.13 5.26 14.62
C ASP A 142 -8.33 4.07 14.05
N THR A 143 -8.28 2.97 14.80
CA THR A 143 -7.49 1.74 14.49
C THR A 143 -7.89 1.09 13.15
N SER A 144 -8.90 1.63 12.50
CA SER A 144 -9.46 1.27 11.20
C SER A 144 -8.76 1.91 9.99
N ASN A 145 -7.84 2.88 10.18
CA ASN A 145 -7.17 3.57 9.07
C ASN A 145 -5.90 2.84 8.58
N ASN A 146 -6.20 1.89 7.72
CA ASN A 146 -5.72 0.52 7.76
C ASN A 146 -4.48 0.34 6.89
N PHE A 147 -3.32 0.01 7.46
CA PHE A 147 -2.21 -0.54 6.66
C PHE A 147 -2.71 -1.68 5.75
N GLY A 148 -3.72 -2.44 6.19
CA GLY A 148 -4.43 -3.40 5.37
C GLY A 148 -5.08 -2.84 4.11
N GLN A 149 -5.73 -1.68 4.17
CA GLN A 149 -6.36 -1.02 3.04
C GLN A 149 -5.34 -0.75 1.94
N LYS A 150 -4.25 -0.05 2.28
CA LYS A 150 -3.11 0.17 1.39
C LYS A 150 -2.52 -1.15 0.89
N SER A 151 -2.34 -2.12 1.79
CA SER A 151 -1.70 -3.38 1.44
C SER A 151 -2.51 -4.22 0.45
N ILE A 152 -3.83 -4.19 0.52
CA ILE A 152 -4.72 -4.88 -0.42
C ILE A 152 -4.77 -4.09 -1.73
N ALA A 153 -5.00 -2.77 -1.64
CA ALA A 153 -5.11 -1.88 -2.80
C ALA A 153 -3.84 -1.88 -3.66
N LYS A 154 -2.65 -1.99 -3.05
CA LYS A 154 -1.38 -2.14 -3.77
C LYS A 154 -1.38 -3.33 -4.73
N TYR A 155 -1.91 -4.47 -4.30
CA TYR A 155 -1.98 -5.67 -5.15
C TYR A 155 -3.13 -5.57 -6.15
N GLN A 156 -4.26 -4.95 -5.80
CA GLN A 156 -5.32 -4.65 -6.76
C GLN A 156 -4.84 -3.72 -7.88
N SER A 157 -4.00 -2.73 -7.56
CA SER A 157 -3.38 -1.85 -8.55
C SER A 157 -2.45 -2.62 -9.50
N LYS A 158 -1.68 -3.57 -8.97
CA LYS A 158 -0.85 -4.48 -9.80
C LYS A 158 -1.70 -5.41 -10.67
N MET A 159 -2.81 -5.93 -10.13
CA MET A 159 -3.72 -6.83 -10.84
C MET A 159 -4.24 -6.20 -12.14
N VAL A 160 -4.54 -4.90 -12.12
CA VAL A 160 -5.06 -4.15 -13.28
C VAL A 160 -3.97 -3.43 -14.08
N SER A 161 -2.73 -3.44 -13.60
CA SER A 161 -1.59 -2.73 -14.22
C SER A 161 -1.28 -3.14 -15.66
N PRO A 162 -1.52 -4.39 -16.13
CA PRO A 162 -1.28 -4.72 -17.53
C PRO A 162 -2.13 -3.89 -18.50
N MET A 163 -3.29 -3.38 -18.06
CA MET A 163 -4.15 -2.55 -18.91
C MET A 163 -3.58 -1.15 -19.17
N ILE A 164 -2.68 -0.63 -18.31
CA ILE A 164 -2.20 0.76 -18.34
C ILE A 164 -1.59 1.15 -19.70
N ASN A 165 -0.87 0.23 -20.33
CA ASN A 165 -0.16 0.47 -21.59
C ASN A 165 -0.91 -0.06 -22.81
N LEU A 166 -2.11 -0.62 -22.63
CA LEU A 166 -2.93 -1.11 -23.73
C LEU A 166 -3.82 0.00 -24.28
N PRO A 167 -4.20 -0.08 -25.58
CA PRO A 167 -5.23 0.78 -26.15
C PRO A 167 -6.56 0.71 -25.37
N LEU A 168 -7.36 1.78 -25.41
CA LEU A 168 -8.53 1.97 -24.54
C LEU A 168 -9.72 1.04 -24.81
N ASP A 169 -9.72 0.37 -25.95
CA ASP A 169 -10.68 -0.68 -26.28
C ASP A 169 -10.44 -1.99 -25.51
N ASN A 170 -9.25 -2.15 -24.92
CA ASN A 170 -8.91 -3.26 -24.04
C ASN A 170 -9.40 -2.99 -22.63
N LYS A 171 -10.09 -3.98 -22.06
CA LYS A 171 -10.61 -3.88 -20.70
C LYS A 171 -10.38 -5.17 -19.92
N LEU A 172 -10.24 -4.98 -18.61
CA LEU A 172 -10.42 -6.01 -17.61
C LEU A 172 -11.71 -5.72 -16.84
N GLU A 173 -12.71 -6.57 -17.01
CA GLU A 173 -13.93 -6.56 -16.22
C GLU A 173 -13.72 -7.42 -14.97
N LEU A 174 -14.04 -6.88 -13.80
CA LEU A 174 -13.93 -7.54 -12.52
C LEU A 174 -15.28 -7.53 -11.83
N THR A 175 -15.91 -8.71 -11.70
CA THR A 175 -17.17 -8.86 -10.98
C THR A 175 -16.92 -9.51 -9.64
N MET A 176 -17.21 -8.82 -8.54
CA MET A 176 -17.08 -9.34 -7.19
C MET A 176 -18.47 -9.70 -6.66
N HIS A 177 -18.65 -10.94 -6.27
CA HIS A 177 -19.88 -11.49 -5.69
C HIS A 177 -19.74 -11.54 -4.18
N GLY A 178 -20.14 -10.47 -3.50
CA GLY A 178 -20.20 -10.41 -2.04
C GLY A 178 -21.65 -10.52 -1.54
N ASN A 179 -21.97 -9.75 -0.52
CA ASN A 179 -23.33 -9.48 -0.06
C ASN A 179 -24.10 -8.69 -1.12
N LYS A 180 -23.38 -7.87 -1.89
CA LYS A 180 -23.83 -7.23 -3.12
C LYS A 180 -22.87 -7.57 -4.23
N THR A 181 -23.37 -7.65 -5.46
CA THR A 181 -22.52 -7.84 -6.64
C THR A 181 -22.11 -6.48 -7.19
N HIS A 182 -20.82 -6.33 -7.47
CA HIS A 182 -20.25 -5.14 -8.10
C HIS A 182 -19.39 -5.54 -9.29
N THR A 183 -19.60 -4.89 -10.43
CA THR A 183 -18.79 -5.06 -11.64
C THR A 183 -18.03 -3.78 -11.92
N LEU A 184 -16.71 -3.90 -12.06
CA LEU A 184 -15.79 -2.80 -12.33
C LEU A 184 -15.13 -3.03 -13.70
N GLU A 185 -14.95 -1.97 -14.48
CA GLU A 185 -14.27 -2.03 -15.77
C GLU A 185 -12.97 -1.23 -15.72
N PHE A 186 -11.85 -1.88 -16.00
CA PHE A 186 -10.54 -1.27 -16.04
C PHE A 186 -10.03 -1.20 -17.48
N ASP A 187 -10.11 -0.01 -18.08
CA ASP A 187 -9.39 0.35 -19.30
C ASP A 187 -8.00 0.94 -18.95
N GLY A 188 -7.19 1.25 -19.97
CA GLY A 188 -5.86 1.82 -19.73
C GLY A 188 -5.86 3.15 -18.97
N ARG A 189 -6.91 3.98 -19.13
CA ARG A 189 -7.03 5.26 -18.43
C ARG A 189 -7.38 5.05 -16.96
N ILE A 190 -8.40 4.25 -16.65
CA ILE A 190 -8.85 3.96 -15.29
C ILE A 190 -7.74 3.23 -14.55
N SER A 191 -7.09 2.23 -15.15
CA SER A 191 -5.96 1.53 -14.53
C SER A 191 -4.80 2.48 -14.20
N LYS A 192 -4.48 3.43 -15.09
CA LYS A 192 -3.43 4.42 -14.84
C LYS A 192 -3.79 5.37 -13.71
N ASN A 193 -5.03 5.85 -13.69
CA ASN A 193 -5.54 6.72 -12.64
C ASN A 193 -5.57 6.00 -11.28
N PHE A 194 -6.10 4.79 -11.27
CA PHE A 194 -6.12 3.91 -10.10
C PHE A 194 -4.71 3.66 -9.58
N HIS A 195 -3.78 3.33 -10.46
CA HIS A 195 -2.38 3.15 -10.09
C HIS A 195 -1.78 4.42 -9.47
N THR A 196 -1.98 5.57 -10.11
CA THR A 196 -1.50 6.87 -9.62
C THR A 196 -2.02 7.15 -8.21
N LEU A 197 -3.33 6.97 -7.99
CA LEU A 197 -3.98 7.17 -6.70
C LEU A 197 -3.42 6.23 -5.61
N ILE A 198 -3.33 4.92 -5.89
CA ILE A 198 -2.81 3.94 -4.93
C ILE A 198 -1.30 4.13 -4.67
N SER A 199 -0.57 4.66 -5.65
CA SER A 199 0.85 4.94 -5.54
C SER A 199 1.15 6.31 -4.90
N SER A 200 0.13 7.11 -4.59
CA SER A 200 0.34 8.45 -4.05
C SER A 200 1.10 8.36 -2.73
N ARG A 201 2.07 9.26 -2.56
CA ARG A 201 2.87 9.35 -1.36
C ARG A 201 2.98 10.81 -0.95
N ASP A 202 2.80 11.04 0.33
CA ASP A 202 2.91 12.36 0.94
C ASP A 202 3.70 12.29 2.24
N ILE A 203 4.20 13.44 2.69
CA ILE A 203 4.84 13.59 3.99
C ILE A 203 3.79 13.98 5.02
N GLY A 204 3.68 13.20 6.10
CA GLY A 204 2.78 13.47 7.21
C GLY A 204 3.30 14.52 8.18
N ASN A 205 2.51 14.76 9.23
CA ASN A 205 2.87 15.71 10.29
C ASN A 205 4.14 15.26 11.03
N PRO A 206 5.01 16.19 11.44
CA PRO A 206 6.25 15.86 12.14
C PRO A 206 5.99 15.23 13.51
N VAL A 207 6.80 14.24 13.84
CA VAL A 207 6.73 13.44 15.06
C VAL A 207 8.12 13.36 15.68
N ILE A 208 8.19 13.40 17.00
CA ILE A 208 9.42 13.20 17.76
C ILE A 208 9.66 11.70 17.91
N PHE A 209 10.60 11.14 17.17
CA PHE A 209 10.97 9.73 17.26
C PHE A 209 12.09 9.52 18.27
N GLN A 210 12.07 8.37 18.95
CA GLN A 210 13.13 7.94 19.86
C GLN A 210 13.61 6.53 19.51
N GLY A 211 14.92 6.36 19.41
CA GLY A 211 15.51 5.06 19.14
C GLY A 211 16.93 5.13 18.59
N ASN A 212 17.32 4.14 17.80
CA ASN A 212 18.70 3.98 17.33
C ASN A 212 18.75 3.99 15.80
N ILE A 213 19.66 4.77 15.24
CA ILE A 213 20.00 4.64 13.82
C ILE A 213 20.93 3.45 13.69
N GLN A 214 20.50 2.41 12.97
CA GLN A 214 21.28 1.18 12.83
C GLN A 214 22.39 1.34 11.78
N PHE A 215 22.05 1.96 10.65
CA PHE A 215 23.00 2.33 9.61
C PHE A 215 22.39 3.40 8.72
N ILE A 216 23.24 4.12 7.98
CA ILE A 216 22.81 5.01 6.90
C ILE A 216 23.82 5.00 5.76
N HIS A 217 23.33 5.01 4.53
CA HIS A 217 24.11 5.04 3.31
C HIS A 217 24.12 6.44 2.69
N ALA A 218 25.32 7.03 2.53
CA ALA A 218 25.49 8.35 1.93
C ALA A 218 24.99 8.40 0.47
N ASN A 219 25.27 7.37 -0.32
CA ASN A 219 24.94 7.32 -1.74
C ASN A 219 23.44 7.17 -2.04
N ARG A 220 22.66 6.62 -1.09
CA ARG A 220 21.22 6.37 -1.25
C ARG A 220 20.36 7.29 -0.40
N HIS A 221 20.99 8.14 0.42
CA HIS A 221 20.33 8.99 1.41
C HIS A 221 19.27 8.22 2.22
N SER A 222 19.65 7.00 2.62
CA SER A 222 18.73 6.05 3.25
C SER A 222 19.42 5.17 4.26
N GLY A 223 18.72 4.87 5.34
CA GLY A 223 19.17 4.01 6.42
C GLY A 223 18.01 3.30 7.09
N ASP A 224 18.34 2.65 8.20
CA ASP A 224 17.39 1.95 9.05
C ASP A 224 17.39 2.58 10.45
N PHE A 225 16.18 2.86 10.94
CA PHE A 225 15.95 3.38 12.27
C PHE A 225 15.16 2.35 13.09
N TYR A 226 15.73 1.93 14.20
CA TYR A 226 15.06 1.07 15.17
C TYR A 226 14.36 1.91 16.22
N ASN A 227 13.03 1.84 16.26
CA ASN A 227 12.22 2.54 17.24
C ASN A 227 12.18 1.75 18.55
N THR A 228 12.59 2.38 19.66
CA THR A 228 12.66 1.71 20.97
C THR A 228 11.29 1.48 21.63
N ILE A 229 10.26 2.21 21.19
CA ILE A 229 8.89 2.09 21.70
C ILE A 229 8.14 0.97 20.97
N THR A 230 8.23 0.89 19.64
CA THR A 230 7.53 -0.14 18.85
C THR A 230 8.33 -1.44 18.69
N HIS A 231 9.63 -1.41 18.99
CA HIS A 231 10.58 -2.50 18.72
C HIS A 231 10.61 -2.93 17.25
N ARG A 232 10.44 -1.96 16.34
CA ARG A 232 10.45 -2.19 14.89
C ARG A 232 11.44 -1.30 14.18
N THR A 233 11.95 -1.80 13.07
CA THR A 233 12.81 -1.06 12.16
C THR A 233 11.98 -0.41 11.06
N SER A 234 12.20 0.89 10.89
CA SER A 234 11.65 1.75 9.85
C SER A 234 12.76 2.15 8.87
N SER A 235 12.43 2.36 7.60
CA SER A 235 13.37 2.99 6.67
C SER A 235 13.45 4.48 6.98
N LEU A 236 14.66 4.99 7.21
CA LEU A 236 14.94 6.40 7.39
C LEU A 236 15.49 6.99 6.09
N ARG A 237 14.92 8.11 5.64
CA ARG A 237 15.37 8.87 4.47
C ARG A 237 15.87 10.23 4.92
N VAL A 238 16.90 10.73 4.24
CA VAL A 238 17.37 12.12 4.38
C VAL A 238 17.22 12.86 3.07
N THR A 239 17.09 14.19 3.13
CA THR A 239 16.86 15.01 1.94
C THR A 239 18.13 15.64 1.38
N SER A 240 19.19 15.68 2.17
CA SER A 240 20.43 16.40 1.86
C SER A 240 21.67 15.71 2.42
N ASN A 241 22.85 16.14 1.97
CA ASN A 241 24.11 15.66 2.53
C ASN A 241 24.33 16.23 3.94
N GLU A 242 23.83 17.43 4.21
CA GLU A 242 23.87 18.07 5.51
C GLU A 242 23.12 17.23 6.55
N ASP A 243 21.90 16.79 6.21
CA ASP A 243 21.12 15.86 7.04
C ASP A 243 21.88 14.56 7.31
N PHE A 244 22.51 13.99 6.28
CA PHE A 244 23.33 12.80 6.42
C PHE A 244 24.46 13.02 7.41
N MET A 245 25.20 14.12 7.28
CA MET A 245 26.33 14.45 8.16
C MET A 245 25.88 14.72 9.60
N GLU A 246 24.67 15.25 9.79
CA GLU A 246 24.05 15.46 11.10
C GLU A 246 23.77 14.13 11.81
N ILE A 247 23.24 13.12 11.10
CA ILE A 247 22.82 11.86 11.72
C ILE A 247 23.87 10.74 11.69
N HIS A 248 24.81 10.78 10.76
CA HIS A 248 25.83 9.75 10.58
C HIS A 248 26.66 9.45 11.85
N PRO A 249 27.05 10.43 12.69
CA PRO A 249 27.77 10.17 13.94
C PRO A 249 27.01 9.24 14.91
N TYR A 250 25.69 9.20 14.82
CA TYR A 250 24.81 8.49 15.76
C TYR A 250 24.50 7.04 15.36
N THR A 251 25.10 6.51 14.30
CA THR A 251 24.89 5.11 13.88
C THR A 251 25.53 4.07 14.82
N LYS A 252 26.23 4.51 15.87
CA LYS A 252 27.02 3.66 16.79
C LYS A 252 26.19 3.06 17.94
N GLY A 253 24.88 2.92 17.76
CA GLY A 253 23.99 2.31 18.75
C GLY A 253 23.56 3.22 19.90
N GLN A 254 23.78 4.53 19.79
CA GLN A 254 23.26 5.49 20.74
C GLN A 254 21.76 5.67 20.56
N THR A 255 21.03 5.81 21.66
CA THR A 255 19.61 6.20 21.61
C THR A 255 19.53 7.70 21.45
N ILE A 256 18.86 8.14 20.39
CA ILE A 256 18.68 9.54 20.03
C ILE A 256 17.21 9.90 19.99
N GLN A 257 16.95 11.20 20.04
CA GLN A 257 15.66 11.78 19.67
C GLN A 257 15.82 12.66 18.44
N PHE A 258 14.86 12.60 17.53
CA PHE A 258 14.84 13.49 16.37
C PHE A 258 13.41 13.76 15.93
N ILE A 259 13.21 14.88 15.25
CA ILE A 259 11.98 15.17 14.53
C ILE A 259 12.08 14.47 13.18
N GLY A 260 11.15 13.56 12.93
CA GLY A 260 10.95 12.91 11.64
C GLY A 260 9.53 13.16 11.14
N ALA A 261 9.32 13.03 9.83
CA ALA A 261 8.00 13.08 9.23
C ALA A 261 7.68 11.71 8.61
N PRO A 262 6.61 11.04 9.07
CA PRO A 262 6.22 9.72 8.55
C PRO A 262 5.69 9.83 7.13
N VAL A 263 5.97 8.83 6.30
CA VAL A 263 5.45 8.76 4.93
C VAL A 263 4.03 8.23 4.95
N ILE A 264 3.13 8.98 4.33
CA ILE A 264 1.76 8.59 4.04
C ILE A 264 1.77 7.95 2.65
N GLU A 265 1.21 6.74 2.53
CA GLU A 265 1.04 6.06 1.25
C GLU A 265 -0.44 5.75 1.04
N TYR A 266 -1.01 6.23 -0.06
CA TYR A 266 -2.45 6.12 -0.35
C TYR A 266 -3.33 6.56 0.84
N GLY A 267 -3.04 7.75 1.37
CA GLY A 267 -3.76 8.32 2.53
C GLY A 267 -3.61 7.54 3.84
N THR A 268 -2.77 6.49 3.86
CA THR A 268 -2.58 5.61 5.00
C THR A 268 -1.19 5.79 5.58
N ILE A 269 -1.08 5.76 6.90
CA ILE A 269 0.17 5.90 7.61
C ILE A 269 0.49 4.63 8.41
N ASP A 270 1.69 4.08 8.23
CA ASP A 270 2.17 2.95 9.05
C ASP A 270 2.89 3.51 10.28
N ARG A 271 2.16 3.60 11.39
CA ARG A 271 2.65 4.21 12.63
C ARG A 271 3.67 3.35 13.37
N ILE A 272 3.78 2.07 13.01
CA ILE A 272 4.58 1.08 13.73
C ILE A 272 5.94 0.90 13.07
N ALA A 273 5.97 0.75 11.75
CA ALA A 273 7.17 0.44 10.97
C ALA A 273 7.20 1.16 9.60
N GLY A 274 6.48 2.28 9.49
CA GLY A 274 6.45 3.11 8.29
C GLY A 274 7.77 3.77 7.99
N ASP A 275 7.93 4.18 6.73
CA ASP A 275 9.11 4.92 6.31
C ASP A 275 9.05 6.35 6.89
N ILE A 276 10.22 6.91 7.22
CA ILE A 276 10.36 8.19 7.91
C ILE A 276 11.33 9.07 7.11
N TYR A 277 10.98 10.34 6.91
CA TYR A 277 11.92 11.37 6.49
C TYR A 277 12.49 12.09 7.71
N PHE A 278 13.81 12.18 7.79
CA PHE A 278 14.48 13.00 8.78
C PHE A 278 14.17 14.48 8.53
N ILE A 279 13.85 15.22 9.59
CA ILE A 279 13.58 16.66 9.53
C ILE A 279 14.65 17.44 10.29
N LYS A 280 14.89 17.08 11.54
CA LYS A 280 15.80 17.82 12.44
C LYS A 280 16.22 16.95 13.63
N PHE A 281 17.49 17.02 14.03
CA PHE A 281 17.95 16.36 15.25
C PHE A 281 17.52 17.13 16.50
N LEU A 282 17.12 16.41 17.55
CA LEU A 282 16.93 16.98 18.89
C LEU A 282 18.13 16.53 19.72
N ARG A 283 18.88 17.47 20.30
CA ARG A 283 20.10 17.14 21.06
C ARG A 283 19.82 16.09 22.15
N GLU A 284 20.86 15.32 22.46
CA GLU A 284 20.86 14.19 23.41
C GLU A 284 20.17 14.50 24.75
N LEU A 285 19.53 13.47 25.31
CA LEU A 285 19.17 13.39 26.73
C LEU A 285 20.42 13.17 27.59
#